data_AF-A0A5D8QFU1-F1
#
_entry.id   AF-A0A5D8QFU1-F1
#
_cell.length_a   1.000
_cell.length_b   1.000
_cell.length_c   1.000
_cell.angle_alpha   90.00
_cell.angle_beta   90.00
_cell.angle_gamma   90.00
#
_symmetry.space_group_name_H-M   'P 1'
#
loop_
_entity.id
_entity.type
_entity.pdbx_description
1 polymer ?
#
loop_
_entity_poly.entity_id
_entity_poly.type
_entity_poly.pdbx_seq_one_letter_code
_entity_poly.pdbx_strand_id
1 'polypeptide(L)'
;MSLEERLKQARIYAEEKLGFKVPEDEYQSILAYAVRKLDYIKKDEDYLPLLLETEITDFYIRQYINMKSMLIMTQRENSEMMTVRG
;
A
#
# COMPACT_ATOMS: atom_id res chain seq x y z
N MET A 1 21.04 16.72 -0.13
CA MET A 1 19.96 16.01 -0.83
C MET A 1 18.66 16.67 -0.43
N SER A 2 17.87 17.15 -1.38
CA SER A 2 16.57 17.78 -1.13
C SER A 2 15.56 16.76 -0.60
N LEU A 3 14.46 17.25 -0.02
CA LEU A 3 13.35 16.39 0.38
C LEU A 3 12.80 15.60 -0.82
N GLU A 4 12.62 16.27 -1.96
CA GLU A 4 12.13 15.64 -3.19
C GLU A 4 13.03 14.48 -3.63
N GLU A 5 14.35 14.65 -3.59
CA GLU A 5 15.30 13.58 -3.91
C GLU A 5 15.17 12.40 -2.92
N ARG A 6 14.95 12.69 -1.63
CA ARG A 6 14.73 11.66 -0.61
C ARG A 6 13.42 10.90 -0.81
N LEU A 7 12.34 11.58 -1.18
CA LEU A 7 11.05 10.96 -1.49
C LEU A 7 11.14 10.06 -2.73
N LYS A 8 11.89 10.49 -3.74
CA LYS A 8 12.18 9.68 -4.93
C LYS A 8 12.97 8.42 -4.58
N GLN A 9 14.00 8.54 -3.73
CA GLN A 9 14.76 7.38 -3.24
C GLN A 9 13.90 6.41 -2.42
N ALA A 10 13.04 6.94 -1.54
CA ALA A 10 12.10 6.12 -0.75
C ALA A 10 11.16 5.31 -1.66
N ARG A 11 10.63 5.91 -2.73
CA ARG A 11 9.83 5.20 -3.73
C ARG A 11 10.63 4.11 -4.44
N ILE A 12 11.83 4.42 -4.93
CA ILE A 12 12.68 3.45 -5.64
C ILE A 12 12.94 2.24 -4.76
N TYR A 13 13.31 2.47 -3.50
CA TYR A 13 13.61 1.40 -2.56
C TYR A 13 12.37 0.56 -2.21
N ALA A 14 11.20 1.18 -2.07
CA ALA A 14 9.94 0.45 -1.89
C ALA A 14 9.58 -0.40 -3.13
N GLU A 15 9.74 0.14 -4.34
CA GLU A 15 9.53 -0.58 -5.60
C GLU A 15 10.49 -1.77 -5.75
N GLU A 16 11.76 -1.62 -5.36
CA GLU A 16 12.74 -2.71 -5.32
C GLU A 16 12.33 -3.82 -4.35
N LYS A 17 11.85 -3.45 -3.15
CA LYS A 17 11.30 -4.42 -2.17
C LYS A 17 10.07 -5.16 -2.69
N LEU A 18 9.20 -4.45 -3.39
CA LEU A 18 7.96 -5.01 -3.96
C LEU A 18 8.22 -5.86 -5.20
N GLY A 19 9.32 -5.61 -5.92
CA GLY A 19 9.64 -6.26 -7.18
C GLY A 19 8.88 -5.73 -8.39
N PHE A 20 8.22 -4.57 -8.27
CA PHE A 20 7.50 -3.91 -9.36
C PHE A 20 7.44 -2.39 -9.18
N LYS A 21 7.13 -1.68 -10.28
CA LYS A 21 6.96 -0.22 -10.30
C LYS A 21 5.56 0.17 -9.84
N VAL A 22 5.48 1.16 -8.95
CA VAL A 22 4.21 1.69 -8.44
C VAL A 22 3.67 2.69 -9.45
N PRO A 23 2.41 2.54 -9.91
CA PRO A 23 1.75 3.52 -10.77
C PRO A 23 1.75 4.92 -10.16
N GLU A 24 1.85 5.95 -10.99
CA GLU A 24 2.01 7.32 -10.51
C GLU A 24 0.81 7.80 -9.70
N ASP A 25 -0.39 7.50 -10.14
CA ASP A 25 -1.65 7.84 -9.47
C ASP A 25 -1.79 7.19 -8.09
N GLU A 26 -1.40 5.92 -7.98
CA GLU A 26 -1.33 5.21 -6.69
C GLU A 26 -0.25 5.82 -5.79
N TYR A 27 0.94 6.11 -6.34
CA TYR A 27 2.02 6.76 -5.60
C TYR A 27 1.58 8.12 -5.01
N GLN A 28 0.94 8.97 -5.81
CA GLN A 28 0.43 10.27 -5.35
C GLN A 28 -0.62 10.12 -4.24
N SER A 29 -1.49 9.11 -4.36
CA SER A 29 -2.50 8.81 -3.34
C SER A 29 -1.87 8.34 -2.03
N ILE A 30 -0.85 7.48 -2.10
CA ILE A 30 -0.09 6.98 -0.94
C ILE A 30 0.71 8.12 -0.31
N LEU A 31 1.35 8.98 -1.10
CA LEU A 31 2.08 10.14 -0.61
C LEU A 31 1.16 11.12 0.13
N ALA A 32 0.00 11.43 -0.44
CA ALA A 32 -0.99 12.27 0.23
C ALA A 32 -1.46 11.67 1.56
N TYR A 33 -1.60 10.34 1.64
CA TYR A 33 -1.89 9.65 2.89
C TYR A 33 -0.72 9.74 3.89
N ALA A 34 0.52 9.52 3.45
CA ALA A 34 1.71 9.62 4.29
C ALA A 34 1.87 11.03 4.88
N VAL A 35 1.60 12.08 4.10
CA VAL A 35 1.61 13.48 4.57
C VAL A 35 0.57 13.70 5.67
N ARG A 36 -0.68 13.25 5.48
CA ARG A 36 -1.72 13.35 6.53
C ARG A 36 -1.35 12.57 7.78
N LYS A 37 -0.74 11.38 7.61
CA LYS A 37 -0.30 10.55 8.73
C LYS A 37 0.86 11.18 9.48
N LEU A 38 1.79 11.84 8.78
CA LEU A 38 2.91 12.58 9.38
C LEU A 38 2.41 13.67 10.34
N ASP A 39 1.44 14.47 9.89
CA ASP A 39 0.79 15.50 10.70
C ASP A 39 0.13 14.89 11.96
N TYR A 40 -0.62 13.80 11.78
CA TYR A 40 -1.24 13.07 12.89
C TYR A 40 -0.23 12.58 13.94
N ILE A 41 0.92 12.05 13.51
CA ILE A 41 1.97 11.56 14.43
C ILE A 41 2.90 12.67 14.95
N LYS A 42 2.69 13.93 14.53
CA LYS A 42 3.44 15.13 14.96
C LYS A 42 4.95 14.96 14.78
N LYS A 43 5.38 14.43 13.64
CA LYS A 43 6.79 14.32 13.25
C LYS A 43 7.14 15.37 12.23
N ASP A 44 8.41 15.75 12.21
CA ASP A 44 8.93 16.72 11.24
C ASP A 44 8.96 16.14 9.83
N GLU A 45 8.98 17.04 8.83
CA GLU A 45 8.99 16.71 7.41
C GLU A 45 10.16 15.79 7.01
N ASP A 46 11.27 15.86 7.74
CA ASP A 46 12.42 14.98 7.56
C ASP A 46 12.12 13.49 7.81
N TYR A 47 11.02 13.18 8.50
CA TYR A 47 10.57 11.80 8.71
C TYR A 47 9.72 11.27 7.54
N LEU A 48 9.20 12.14 6.67
CA LEU A 48 8.30 11.76 5.58
C LEU A 48 8.89 10.70 4.64
N PRO A 49 10.17 10.74 4.21
CA PRO A 49 10.71 9.71 3.33
C PRO A 49 10.70 8.31 3.96
N LEU A 50 11.03 8.21 5.25
CA LEU A 50 11.02 6.94 5.98
C LEU A 50 9.60 6.40 6.15
N LEU A 51 8.65 7.30 6.43
CA LEU A 51 7.24 6.95 6.51
C LEU A 51 6.70 6.49 5.16
N LEU A 52 7.02 7.22 4.09
CA LEU A 52 6.53 6.96 2.74
C LEU A 52 6.98 5.60 2.22
N GLU A 53 8.25 5.24 2.42
CA GLU A 53 8.77 3.92 2.07
C GLU A 53 7.90 2.80 2.66
N THR A 54 7.60 2.91 3.97
CA THR A 54 6.80 1.92 4.70
C THR A 54 5.35 1.91 4.21
N GLU A 55 4.76 3.09 3.98
CA GLU A 55 3.37 3.17 3.52
C GLU A 55 3.15 2.61 2.13
N ILE A 56 4.13 2.73 1.23
CA ILE A 56 4.06 2.11 -0.10
C ILE A 56 4.00 0.58 0.04
N THR A 57 4.93 -0.01 0.82
CA THR A 57 4.93 -1.47 1.00
C THR A 57 3.67 -1.96 1.70
N ASP A 58 3.24 -1.26 2.76
CA ASP A 58 2.07 -1.64 3.54
C ASP A 58 0.78 -1.52 2.73
N PHE A 59 0.67 -0.52 1.84
CA PHE A 59 -0.48 -0.38 0.94
C PHE A 59 -0.68 -1.66 0.12
N TYR A 60 0.36 -2.13 -0.57
CA TYR A 60 0.23 -3.33 -1.41
C TYR A 60 0.05 -4.61 -0.61
N ILE A 61 0.67 -4.73 0.57
CA ILE A 61 0.42 -5.87 1.47
C ILE A 61 -1.06 -5.89 1.87
N ARG A 62 -1.65 -4.75 2.24
CA ARG A 62 -3.08 -4.65 2.57
C ARG A 62 -3.95 -5.04 1.38
N GLN A 63 -3.64 -4.57 0.17
CA GLN A 63 -4.41 -4.94 -1.02
C GLN A 63 -4.35 -6.43 -1.33
N TYR A 64 -3.18 -7.04 -1.21
CA TYR A 64 -3.01 -8.48 -1.39
C TYR A 64 -3.83 -9.29 -0.37
N ILE A 65 -3.79 -8.89 0.91
CA ILE A 65 -4.59 -9.53 1.96
C ILE A 65 -6.08 -9.38 1.66
N ASN A 66 -6.54 -8.17 1.31
CA ASN A 66 -7.94 -7.92 0.98
C ASN A 66 -8.42 -8.77 -0.19
N MET A 67 -7.63 -8.85 -1.26
CA MET A 67 -7.93 -9.67 -2.44
C MET A 67 -8.02 -11.16 -2.07
N LYS A 68 -7.09 -11.67 -1.25
CA LYS A 68 -7.14 -13.06 -0.78
C LYS A 68 -8.37 -13.34 0.06
N SER A 69 -8.72 -12.44 0.97
CA SER A 69 -9.92 -12.55 1.79
C SER A 69 -11.19 -12.59 0.93
N MET A 70 -11.32 -11.69 -0.05
CA MET A 70 -12.46 -11.70 -0.98
C MET A 70 -12.55 -12.99 -1.78
N LEU A 71 -11.42 -13.50 -2.31
CA LEU A 71 -11.41 -14.77 -3.05
C LEU A 71 -11.89 -15.94 -2.18
N ILE A 72 -11.46 -16.01 -0.92
CA ILE A 72 -11.91 -17.05 0.02
C ILE A 72 -13.41 -16.94 0.29
N MET A 73 -13.93 -15.72 0.47
CA MET A 73 -15.36 -15.49 0.68
C MET A 73 -16.18 -15.95 -0.53
N THR A 74 -15.79 -15.55 -1.74
CA THR A 74 -16.46 -15.96 -2.98
C THR A 74 -16.42 -17.49 -3.19
N GLN A 75 -15.33 -18.17 -2.84
CA GLN A 75 -15.24 -19.63 -2.94
C GLN A 75 -16.19 -20.34 -1.96
N ARG A 76 -16.36 -19.80 -0.75
CA ARG A 76 -17.31 -20.32 0.25
C ARG A 76 -18.75 -20.16 -0.24
N GLU A 77 -19.12 -18.96 -0.69
CA GLU A 77 -20.45 -18.68 -1.25
C GLU A 77 -20.78 -19.62 -2.42
N ASN A 78 -19.84 -19.83 -3.35
CA ASN A 78 -20.04 -20.74 -4.47
C ASN A 78 -20.21 -22.19 -4.03
N SER A 79 -19.46 -22.63 -3.02
CA SER A 79 -19.54 -23.98 -2.46
C SER A 79 -20.88 -24.22 -1.75
N GLU A 80 -21.36 -23.23 -0.99
CA GLU A 80 -22.67 -23.26 -0.33
C GLU A 80 -23.82 -23.27 -1.35
N MET A 81 -23.73 -22.50 -2.44
CA MET A 81 -24.73 -22.55 -3.51
C MET A 81 -24.77 -23.89 -4.25
N MET A 82 -23.63 -24.57 -4.41
CA MET A 82 -23.57 -25.88 -5.06
C MET A 82 -24.17 -26.99 -4.18
N THR A 83 -24.04 -26.92 -2.85
CA THR A 83 -24.61 -27.92 -1.94
C THR A 83 -26.11 -27.77 -1.72
N VAL A 84 -26.66 -26.55 -1.84
CA VAL A 84 -28.13 -26.29 -1.71
C VAL A 84 -28.91 -26.70 -2.96
N ARG A 85 -28.25 -26.81 -4.12
CA ARG A 85 -28.89 -27.19 -5.40
C ARG A 85 -28.79 -28.70 -5.73
N GLY A 86 -28.16 -29.49 -4.88
CA GLY A 86 -27.95 -30.95 -5.04
C GLY A 86 -28.99 -31.80 -4.32
#